data_AF-A0A068W6S6-F1
#
_entry.id   AF-A0A068W6S6-F1
#
_cell.length_a   1.000
_cell.length_b   1.000
_cell.length_c   1.000
_cell.angle_alpha   90.00
_cell.angle_beta   90.00
_cell.angle_gamma   90.00
#
_symmetry.space_group_name_H-M   'P 1'
#
loop_
_entity.id
_entity.type
_entity.pdbx_description
1 polymer ?
#
loop_
_entity_poly.entity_id
_entity_poly.type
_entity_poly.pdbx_seq_one_letter_code
_entity_poly.pdbx_strand_id
1 'polypeptide(L)'
;MKFKPSRRDGLPRIGCISQIDNYPDVNFTTPNCLLYTKFGAVPFLTNDIVKQIYGLPNLTFASLNFLRERFKVFRKFGKGLAQYSGLGIPVILFQNDPTEAAVTRAVDKTSIQVWAVGGRLPVTMEQYADCVVNALPVAFQMPVDNETSFPDSTAPTKKRCQKSVQRTRSYASMLEEIVASNEKLQKIPPLISVAGGNDLDQRLRGITSVDFSRASGIVLDGFFHESLEGDRSSHLETVFSILSSVCSRFPPHLPRFLTNLWQPDEVVRACLCGVDLFDGSLPFRLTRSGIAWLYTAYRKDMVSSAWICFPLQAEDLKAEVYRQPMQPDCPCFACQRHNQGYVSHLHSVKEMLAHILLMIHNSTQCYAFFADLRQAIADGRVDEFAEMSKAHHFPEDLLHIDLTIKTIQNGDV
;
A
#
# COMPACT_ATOMS: atom_id res chain seq x y z
N MET A 1 -4.20 -9.69 16.85
CA MET A 1 -2.92 -9.35 16.20
C MET A 1 -2.01 -8.64 17.20
N LYS A 2 -0.78 -9.10 17.41
CA LYS A 2 0.18 -8.42 18.32
C LYS A 2 1.48 -8.08 17.60
N PHE A 3 2.02 -6.90 17.89
CA PHE A 3 3.32 -6.47 17.40
C PHE A 3 4.35 -6.47 18.52
N LYS A 4 5.53 -7.02 18.22
CA LYS A 4 6.66 -7.04 19.13
C LYS A 4 7.86 -6.35 18.46
N PRO A 5 8.25 -5.14 18.88
CA PRO A 5 9.49 -4.54 18.41
C PRO A 5 10.70 -5.28 19.02
N SER A 6 11.75 -5.46 18.22
CA SER A 6 13.01 -6.09 18.65
C SER A 6 13.84 -5.18 19.56
N ARG A 7 13.71 -3.86 19.40
CA ARG A 7 14.28 -2.82 20.28
C ARG A 7 13.21 -1.77 20.56
N ARG A 8 13.08 -1.32 21.81
CA ARG A 8 12.04 -0.37 22.21
C ARG A 8 12.30 1.08 21.73
N ASP A 9 13.57 1.48 21.67
CA ASP A 9 13.94 2.91 21.56
C ASP A 9 14.87 3.25 20.38
N GLY A 10 14.90 2.43 19.31
CA GLY A 10 15.72 2.67 18.12
C GLY A 10 14.89 2.87 16.85
N LEU A 11 15.32 3.81 16.00
CA LEU A 11 14.83 3.98 14.63
C LEU A 11 15.92 3.56 13.62
N PRO A 12 15.56 2.93 12.49
CA PRO A 12 14.26 2.35 12.20
C PRO A 12 13.89 1.19 13.12
N ARG A 13 12.59 0.87 13.18
CA ARG A 13 12.06 -0.17 14.06
C ARG A 13 12.04 -1.52 13.33
N ILE A 14 12.82 -2.48 13.82
CA ILE A 14 12.63 -3.90 13.47
C ILE A 14 11.63 -4.50 14.44
N GLY A 15 10.60 -5.18 13.95
CA GLY A 15 9.62 -5.86 14.77
C GLY A 15 8.97 -7.04 14.06
N CYS A 16 8.00 -7.66 14.72
CA CYS A 16 7.24 -8.78 14.18
C CYS A 16 5.78 -8.70 14.59
N ILE A 17 4.88 -8.79 13.62
CA ILE A 17 3.46 -9.05 13.84
C ILE A 17 3.25 -10.57 13.90
N SER A 18 2.64 -11.03 14.99
CA SER A 18 2.35 -12.44 15.25
C SER A 18 1.09 -12.56 16.13
N GLN A 19 0.78 -13.79 16.59
CA GLN A 19 -0.38 -14.06 17.45
C GLN A 19 -1.69 -13.53 16.84
N ILE A 20 -1.94 -13.97 15.61
CA ILE A 20 -3.13 -13.65 14.86
C ILE A 20 -4.11 -14.82 15.01
N ASP A 21 -5.31 -14.53 15.51
CA ASP A 21 -6.34 -15.56 15.72
C ASP A 21 -6.68 -16.25 14.39
N ASN A 22 -6.76 -17.57 14.41
CA ASN A 22 -6.94 -18.45 13.25
C ASN A 22 -5.75 -18.52 12.26
N TYR A 23 -4.66 -17.77 12.52
CA TYR A 23 -3.46 -17.75 11.68
C TYR A 23 -2.18 -17.81 12.54
N PRO A 24 -1.96 -18.91 13.29
CA PRO A 24 -0.85 -19.01 14.25
C PRO A 24 0.54 -18.98 13.60
N ASP A 25 0.63 -19.40 12.34
CA ASP A 25 1.90 -19.48 11.60
C ASP A 25 2.34 -18.14 11.00
N VAL A 26 1.50 -17.10 11.10
CA VAL A 26 1.87 -15.76 10.61
C VAL A 26 2.91 -15.14 11.53
N ASN A 27 4.11 -15.00 10.98
CA ASN A 27 5.17 -14.14 11.48
C ASN A 27 5.51 -13.15 10.38
N PHE A 28 5.18 -11.88 10.62
CA PHE A 28 5.34 -10.82 9.63
C PHE A 28 6.33 -9.78 10.16
N THR A 29 7.57 -9.86 9.69
CA THR A 29 8.67 -8.99 10.13
C THR A 29 8.58 -7.59 9.52
N THR A 30 8.90 -6.54 10.28
CA THR A 30 8.92 -5.14 9.85
C THR A 30 10.35 -4.56 9.86
N PRO A 31 10.67 -3.53 9.04
CA PRO A 31 9.79 -2.90 8.05
C PRO A 31 9.44 -3.78 6.85
N ASN A 32 8.22 -3.64 6.31
CA ASN A 32 7.76 -4.42 5.16
C ASN A 32 6.54 -3.79 4.47
N CYS A 33 6.15 -4.29 3.31
CA CYS A 33 4.86 -3.99 2.68
C CYS A 33 3.89 -5.18 2.76
N LEU A 34 2.60 -4.87 2.77
CA LEU A 34 1.55 -5.88 2.66
C LEU A 34 1.47 -6.43 1.23
N LEU A 35 0.92 -7.63 1.08
CA LEU A 35 0.56 -8.15 -0.23
C LEU A 35 -0.66 -7.38 -0.75
N TYR A 36 -0.41 -6.44 -1.66
CA TYR A 36 -1.46 -5.64 -2.28
C TYR A 36 -2.43 -6.50 -3.09
N THR A 37 -3.72 -6.37 -2.80
CA THR A 37 -4.78 -6.98 -3.60
C THR A 37 -5.79 -5.95 -4.06
N LYS A 38 -6.28 -6.15 -5.28
CA LYS A 38 -7.41 -5.41 -5.83
C LYS A 38 -8.57 -6.39 -5.96
N PHE A 39 -9.69 -6.05 -5.34
CA PHE A 39 -10.85 -6.94 -5.29
C PHE A 39 -10.57 -8.32 -4.65
N GLY A 40 -9.62 -8.38 -3.70
CA GLY A 40 -9.25 -9.59 -2.98
C GLY A 40 -8.29 -10.54 -3.74
N ALA A 41 -7.91 -10.21 -4.97
CA ALA A 41 -6.91 -10.94 -5.75
C ALA A 41 -5.65 -10.08 -5.98
N VAL A 42 -4.49 -10.72 -6.08
CA VAL A 42 -3.28 -10.03 -6.54
C VAL A 42 -3.49 -9.65 -8.00
N PRO A 43 -3.34 -8.38 -8.40
CA PRO A 43 -3.60 -7.97 -9.77
C PRO A 43 -2.87 -8.85 -10.80
N PHE A 44 -3.55 -9.19 -11.90
CA PHE A 44 -3.05 -10.01 -13.02
C PHE A 44 -2.72 -11.49 -12.71
N LEU A 45 -2.56 -11.87 -11.45
CA LEU A 45 -2.01 -13.18 -11.08
C LEU A 45 -3.07 -14.12 -10.51
N THR A 46 -3.02 -15.38 -10.93
CA THR A 46 -3.80 -16.46 -10.32
C THR A 46 -3.13 -16.90 -9.00
N ASN A 47 -3.92 -17.49 -8.09
CA ASN A 47 -3.44 -17.85 -6.75
C ASN A 47 -2.26 -18.86 -6.77
N ASP A 48 -2.19 -19.73 -7.77
CA ASP A 48 -1.08 -20.68 -7.95
C ASP A 48 0.21 -19.99 -8.39
N ILE A 49 0.14 -18.93 -9.21
CA ILE A 49 1.30 -18.11 -9.58
C ILE A 49 1.74 -17.27 -8.37
N VAL A 50 0.80 -16.66 -7.64
CA VAL A 50 1.10 -15.86 -6.45
C VAL A 50 1.93 -16.66 -5.44
N LYS A 51 1.56 -17.92 -5.19
CA LYS A 51 2.28 -18.80 -4.25
C LYS A 51 3.71 -19.14 -4.69
N GLN A 52 4.06 -18.92 -5.95
CA GLN A 52 5.41 -19.13 -6.48
C GLN A 52 6.28 -17.87 -6.44
N ILE A 53 5.73 -16.72 -6.04
CA ILE A 53 6.51 -15.48 -5.92
C ILE A 53 7.47 -15.59 -4.75
N TYR A 54 8.75 -15.29 -5.00
CA TYR A 54 9.78 -15.28 -3.99
C TYR A 54 9.56 -14.14 -2.99
N GLY A 55 9.70 -14.44 -1.69
CA GLY A 55 9.56 -13.44 -0.62
C GLY A 55 8.12 -12.96 -0.37
N LEU A 56 7.10 -13.69 -0.86
CA LEU A 56 5.69 -13.31 -0.76
C LEU A 56 5.27 -12.91 0.68
N PRO A 57 4.70 -11.71 0.89
CA PRO A 57 4.17 -11.32 2.19
C PRO A 57 2.97 -12.20 2.61
N ASN A 58 2.96 -12.64 3.87
CA ASN A 58 1.89 -13.48 4.45
C ASN A 58 0.77 -12.68 5.15
N LEU A 59 0.64 -11.38 4.83
CA LEU A 59 -0.51 -10.54 5.18
C LEU A 59 -0.92 -9.72 3.95
N THR A 60 -2.22 -9.64 3.72
CA THR A 60 -2.81 -9.00 2.54
C THR A 60 -3.40 -7.63 2.89
N PHE A 61 -3.14 -6.64 2.03
CA PHE A 61 -3.90 -5.39 1.99
C PHE A 61 -5.16 -5.61 1.16
N ALA A 62 -6.33 -5.27 1.70
CA ALA A 62 -7.57 -5.17 0.94
C ALA A 62 -8.31 -3.89 1.30
N SER A 63 -9.10 -3.38 0.37
CA SER A 63 -9.86 -2.14 0.51
C SER A 63 -11.37 -2.39 0.68
N LEU A 64 -12.04 -1.50 1.42
CA LEU A 64 -13.46 -1.59 1.74
C LEU A 64 -14.37 -1.44 0.52
N ASN A 65 -13.97 -0.64 -0.47
CA ASN A 65 -14.75 -0.33 -1.67
C ASN A 65 -15.26 -1.61 -2.37
N PHE A 66 -14.42 -2.63 -2.47
CA PHE A 66 -14.78 -3.91 -3.06
C PHE A 66 -15.92 -4.62 -2.32
N LEU A 67 -15.81 -4.69 -0.99
CA LEU A 67 -16.79 -5.34 -0.12
C LEU A 67 -18.12 -4.58 -0.18
N ARG A 68 -18.05 -3.24 -0.16
CA ARG A 68 -19.24 -2.40 -0.15
C ARG A 68 -20.05 -2.56 -1.42
N GLU A 69 -19.38 -2.55 -2.58
CA GLU A 69 -20.00 -2.68 -3.90
C GLU A 69 -20.70 -4.05 -4.06
N ARG A 70 -20.12 -5.12 -3.48
CA ARG A 70 -20.64 -6.49 -3.59
C ARG A 70 -21.19 -7.06 -2.28
N PHE A 71 -21.66 -6.18 -1.39
CA PHE A 71 -22.01 -6.56 -0.02
C PHE A 71 -22.98 -7.74 0.08
N LYS A 72 -24.02 -7.78 -0.76
CA LYS A 72 -25.02 -8.87 -0.78
C LYS A 72 -24.38 -10.24 -1.04
N VAL A 73 -23.34 -10.29 -1.89
CA VAL A 73 -22.61 -11.52 -2.22
C VAL A 73 -21.80 -11.98 -1.01
N PHE A 74 -21.03 -11.07 -0.40
CA PHE A 74 -20.23 -11.38 0.78
C PHE A 74 -21.08 -11.82 1.97
N ARG A 75 -22.22 -11.15 2.19
CA ARG A 75 -23.17 -11.51 3.24
C ARG A 75 -23.74 -12.92 3.04
N LYS A 76 -24.06 -13.29 1.80
CA LYS A 76 -24.55 -14.64 1.48
C LYS A 76 -23.43 -15.69 1.62
N PHE A 77 -22.20 -15.35 1.23
CA PHE A 77 -21.06 -16.25 1.32
C PHE A 77 -20.64 -16.54 2.77
N GLY A 78 -20.54 -15.50 3.60
CA GLY A 78 -20.44 -15.60 5.06
C GLY A 78 -19.11 -16.14 5.62
N LYS A 79 -18.11 -16.43 4.78
CA LYS A 79 -16.82 -16.99 5.22
C LYS A 79 -15.61 -16.06 5.10
N GLY A 80 -15.85 -14.76 4.86
CA GLY A 80 -14.78 -13.77 4.82
C GLY A 80 -14.05 -13.66 3.47
N LEU A 81 -13.26 -12.59 3.35
CA LEU A 81 -12.60 -12.23 2.10
C LEU A 81 -11.44 -13.19 1.75
N ALA A 82 -10.65 -13.60 2.74
CA ALA A 82 -9.52 -14.52 2.54
C ALA A 82 -9.96 -15.88 1.93
N GLN A 83 -11.12 -16.39 2.36
CA GLN A 83 -11.69 -17.62 1.80
C GLN A 83 -12.41 -17.36 0.47
N TYR A 84 -13.08 -16.21 0.32
CA TYR A 84 -13.75 -15.84 -0.92
C TYR A 84 -12.78 -15.73 -2.09
N SER A 85 -11.59 -15.16 -1.88
CA SER A 85 -10.57 -15.04 -2.92
C SER A 85 -9.83 -16.35 -3.22
N GLY A 86 -9.94 -17.35 -2.34
CA GLY A 86 -9.17 -18.59 -2.43
C GLY A 86 -7.67 -18.43 -2.19
N LEU A 87 -7.20 -17.22 -1.83
CA LEU A 87 -5.79 -16.95 -1.56
C LEU A 87 -5.35 -17.57 -0.23
N GLY A 88 -6.25 -17.59 0.76
CA GLY A 88 -6.00 -18.18 2.09
C GLY A 88 -5.01 -17.39 2.95
N ILE A 89 -4.56 -16.22 2.50
CA ILE A 89 -3.69 -15.32 3.26
C ILE A 89 -4.56 -14.35 4.07
N PRO A 90 -4.25 -14.10 5.36
CA PRO A 90 -5.03 -13.22 6.21
C PRO A 90 -5.07 -11.77 5.69
N VAL A 91 -6.25 -11.15 5.84
CA VAL A 91 -6.53 -9.82 5.30
C VAL A 91 -6.49 -8.76 6.40
N ILE A 92 -5.78 -7.67 6.15
CA ILE A 92 -5.97 -6.40 6.84
C ILE A 92 -6.81 -5.49 5.95
N LEU A 93 -7.93 -5.00 6.48
CA LEU A 93 -8.90 -4.20 5.73
C LEU A 93 -8.65 -2.70 5.92
N PHE A 94 -8.49 -1.98 4.82
CA PHE A 94 -8.31 -0.53 4.78
C PHE A 94 -9.51 0.17 4.14
N GLN A 95 -9.68 1.46 4.44
CA GLN A 95 -10.82 2.24 3.98
C GLN A 95 -10.82 2.41 2.45
N ASN A 96 -9.66 2.76 1.88
CA ASN A 96 -9.51 3.12 0.47
C ASN A 96 -8.46 2.24 -0.21
N ASP A 97 -8.61 2.04 -1.51
CA ASP A 97 -7.55 1.46 -2.36
C ASP A 97 -6.54 2.57 -2.67
N PRO A 98 -5.24 2.40 -2.37
CA PRO A 98 -4.23 3.42 -2.63
C PRO A 98 -4.05 3.75 -4.11
N THR A 99 -4.51 2.88 -5.01
CA THR A 99 -4.37 3.03 -6.48
C THR A 99 -5.60 3.64 -7.15
N GLU A 100 -6.60 4.03 -6.35
CA GLU A 100 -7.84 4.66 -6.79
C GLU A 100 -7.91 6.07 -6.23
N ALA A 101 -7.81 7.06 -7.11
CA ALA A 101 -7.94 8.45 -6.76
C ALA A 101 -9.41 8.82 -6.51
N ALA A 102 -9.67 9.52 -5.40
CA ALA A 102 -10.95 10.19 -5.21
C ALA A 102 -11.11 11.30 -6.27
N VAL A 103 -12.18 11.23 -7.07
CA VAL A 103 -12.43 12.16 -8.19
C VAL A 103 -12.93 13.52 -7.70
N THR A 104 -13.71 13.54 -6.62
CA THR A 104 -14.19 14.77 -5.99
C THR A 104 -14.14 14.67 -4.47
N ARG A 105 -13.99 15.82 -3.80
CA ARG A 105 -14.17 15.91 -2.34
C ARG A 105 -15.63 15.64 -2.00
N ALA A 106 -15.88 14.64 -1.18
CA ALA A 106 -17.25 14.23 -0.86
C ALA A 106 -17.47 13.92 0.63
N VAL A 107 -16.54 14.31 1.49
CA VAL A 107 -16.63 14.04 2.94
C VAL A 107 -17.93 14.55 3.55
N ASP A 108 -18.58 13.66 4.29
CA ASP A 108 -19.86 13.89 4.96
C ASP A 108 -19.72 13.74 6.49
N LYS A 109 -20.72 14.13 7.28
CA LYS A 109 -20.68 14.00 8.75
C LYS A 109 -21.05 12.60 9.24
N THR A 110 -21.89 11.88 8.51
CA THR A 110 -22.47 10.60 8.96
C THR A 110 -21.97 9.42 8.14
N SER A 111 -21.32 9.68 7.00
CA SER A 111 -20.74 8.67 6.13
C SER A 111 -19.32 9.02 5.69
N ILE A 112 -18.51 7.97 5.53
CA ILE A 112 -17.28 8.06 4.76
C ILE A 112 -17.60 7.84 3.27
N GLN A 113 -16.67 8.23 2.41
CA GLN A 113 -16.81 8.02 0.97
C GLN A 113 -15.78 7.01 0.51
N VAL A 114 -16.22 6.04 -0.28
CA VAL A 114 -15.33 5.11 -0.97
C VAL A 114 -15.61 5.16 -2.46
N TRP A 115 -14.58 4.96 -3.27
CA TRP A 115 -14.68 4.94 -4.72
C TRP A 115 -14.56 3.51 -5.21
N ALA A 116 -15.60 3.03 -5.90
CA ALA A 116 -15.67 1.70 -6.49
C ALA A 116 -15.77 1.80 -8.02
N VAL A 117 -15.80 0.66 -8.71
CA VAL A 117 -15.92 0.62 -10.18
C VAL A 117 -17.19 1.31 -10.64
N GLY A 118 -18.30 1.11 -9.94
CA GLY A 118 -19.57 1.80 -10.18
C GLY A 118 -19.61 3.27 -9.76
N GLY A 119 -18.49 3.86 -9.31
CA GLY A 119 -18.39 5.25 -8.86
C GLY A 119 -18.42 5.42 -7.34
N ARG A 120 -18.77 6.63 -6.91
CA ARG A 120 -18.76 7.03 -5.50
C ARG A 120 -19.86 6.33 -4.70
N LEU A 121 -19.49 5.74 -3.58
CA LEU A 121 -20.41 5.10 -2.63
C LEU A 121 -20.28 5.75 -1.25
N PRO A 122 -21.32 6.42 -0.72
CA PRO A 122 -21.35 6.80 0.68
C PRO A 122 -21.54 5.54 1.56
N VAL A 123 -20.81 5.46 2.66
CA VAL A 123 -20.84 4.33 3.60
C VAL A 123 -21.10 4.85 5.01
N THR A 124 -22.27 4.54 5.56
CA THR A 124 -22.60 4.84 6.97
C THR A 124 -21.81 3.92 7.91
N MET A 125 -21.76 4.23 9.21
CA MET A 125 -21.00 3.41 10.17
C MET A 125 -21.59 2.00 10.34
N GLU A 126 -22.90 1.84 10.19
CA GLU A 126 -23.56 0.51 10.18
C GLU A 126 -23.13 -0.30 8.97
N GLN A 127 -23.11 0.32 7.78
CA GLN A 127 -22.65 -0.32 6.56
C GLN A 127 -21.14 -0.64 6.63
N TYR A 128 -20.37 0.23 7.27
CA TYR A 128 -18.95 0.02 7.55
C TYR A 128 -18.74 -1.22 8.42
N ALA A 129 -19.43 -1.28 9.57
CA ALA A 129 -19.42 -2.41 10.49
C ALA A 129 -19.82 -3.72 9.79
N ASP A 130 -20.90 -3.68 9.00
CA ASP A 130 -21.36 -4.79 8.18
C ASP A 130 -20.27 -5.29 7.23
N CYS A 131 -19.58 -4.39 6.53
CA CYS A 131 -18.49 -4.77 5.63
C CYS A 131 -17.33 -5.43 6.40
N VAL A 132 -16.93 -4.88 7.55
CA VAL A 132 -15.86 -5.43 8.39
C VAL A 132 -16.21 -6.85 8.87
N VAL A 133 -17.41 -7.03 9.43
CA VAL A 133 -17.87 -8.34 9.94
C VAL A 133 -17.96 -9.38 8.83
N ASN A 134 -18.36 -8.99 7.61
CA ASN A 134 -18.46 -9.93 6.49
C ASN A 134 -17.12 -10.19 5.78
N ALA A 135 -16.14 -9.30 5.91
CA ALA A 135 -14.78 -9.57 5.44
C ALA A 135 -13.99 -10.51 6.35
N LEU A 136 -14.32 -10.54 7.65
CA LEU A 136 -13.57 -11.27 8.68
C LEU A 136 -12.05 -11.01 8.61
N PRO A 137 -11.61 -9.74 8.58
CA PRO A 137 -10.19 -9.44 8.51
C PRO A 137 -9.51 -9.73 9.86
N VAL A 138 -8.18 -9.84 9.84
CA VAL A 138 -7.38 -10.01 11.07
C VAL A 138 -7.14 -8.69 11.81
N ALA A 139 -7.35 -7.57 11.12
CA ALA A 139 -7.47 -6.23 11.66
C ALA A 139 -8.12 -5.31 10.62
N PHE A 140 -8.72 -4.20 11.05
CA PHE A 140 -9.34 -3.23 10.13
C PHE A 140 -9.00 -1.80 10.52
N GLN A 141 -8.82 -0.93 9.53
CA GLN A 141 -8.65 0.50 9.72
C GLN A 141 -9.92 1.11 10.30
N MET A 142 -9.83 1.93 11.35
CA MET A 142 -10.96 2.72 11.82
C MET A 142 -11.32 3.82 10.81
N PRO A 143 -12.61 4.10 10.57
CA PRO A 143 -13.06 5.07 9.58
C PRO A 143 -12.46 6.45 9.82
N VAL A 144 -12.05 7.11 8.73
CA VAL A 144 -11.25 8.34 8.75
C VAL A 144 -11.69 9.32 7.69
N ASP A 145 -11.63 10.61 8.00
CA ASP A 145 -11.63 11.68 7.00
C ASP A 145 -10.19 11.89 6.51
N ASN A 146 -9.83 11.21 5.42
CA ASN A 146 -8.49 11.28 4.82
C ASN A 146 -8.43 12.17 3.55
N GLU A 147 -9.52 12.86 3.18
CA GLU A 147 -9.56 13.77 2.03
C GLU A 147 -9.00 15.18 2.37
N THR A 148 -7.90 15.23 3.11
CA THR A 148 -7.22 16.49 3.45
C THR A 148 -6.29 16.96 2.35
N SER A 149 -5.57 16.04 1.71
CA SER A 149 -4.81 16.32 0.50
C SER A 149 -5.67 15.94 -0.71
N PHE A 150 -5.80 16.83 -1.67
CA PHE A 150 -6.60 16.62 -2.88
C PHE A 150 -5.83 17.24 -4.07
N PRO A 151 -6.12 16.86 -5.33
CA PRO A 151 -5.38 17.36 -6.49
C PRO A 151 -5.52 18.87 -6.76
N ASP A 152 -6.26 19.62 -5.94
CA ASP A 152 -6.17 21.07 -6.01
C ASP A 152 -4.76 21.47 -5.52
N SER A 153 -4.02 22.22 -6.33
CA SER A 153 -2.63 22.63 -6.09
C SER A 153 -2.41 23.49 -4.82
N THR A 154 -3.41 23.60 -3.96
CA THR A 154 -3.37 24.30 -2.68
C THR A 154 -3.31 23.32 -1.52
N ALA A 155 -2.29 23.47 -0.68
CA ALA A 155 -2.22 22.76 0.59
C ALA A 155 -3.51 22.95 1.42
N PRO A 156 -3.97 21.94 2.19
CA PRO A 156 -5.18 22.07 2.98
C PRO A 156 -5.07 23.19 4.01
N THR A 157 -6.12 24.00 4.10
CA THR A 157 -6.23 25.00 5.17
C THR A 157 -6.22 24.34 6.55
N LYS A 158 -5.69 25.04 7.56
CA LYS A 158 -5.74 24.59 8.98
C LYS A 158 -7.15 24.19 9.43
N LYS A 159 -8.17 24.94 8.97
CA LYS A 159 -9.59 24.65 9.22
C LYS A 159 -10.04 23.31 8.61
N ARG A 160 -9.54 22.95 7.43
CA ARG A 160 -9.83 21.67 6.78
C ARG A 160 -9.21 20.49 7.54
N CYS A 161 -7.96 20.64 7.97
CA CYS A 161 -7.27 19.67 8.81
C CYS A 161 -7.96 19.49 10.17
N GLN A 162 -8.43 20.58 10.78
CA GLN A 162 -9.15 20.50 12.06
C GLN A 162 -10.48 19.74 11.91
N LYS A 163 -11.20 19.98 10.81
CA LYS A 163 -12.45 19.27 10.50
C LYS A 163 -12.21 17.77 10.28
N SER A 164 -11.09 17.36 9.68
CA SER A 164 -10.82 15.92 9.49
C SER A 164 -10.58 15.20 10.80
N VAL A 165 -9.89 15.84 11.76
CA VAL A 165 -9.73 15.30 13.12
C VAL A 165 -11.10 15.17 13.80
N GLN A 166 -11.93 16.22 13.76
CA GLN A 166 -13.27 16.20 14.37
C GLN A 166 -14.18 15.12 13.78
N ARG A 167 -14.19 14.97 12.45
CA ARG A 167 -15.00 13.94 11.78
C ARG A 167 -14.50 12.54 12.06
N THR A 168 -13.20 12.31 11.98
CA THR A 168 -12.59 11.00 12.29
C THR A 168 -12.96 10.56 13.71
N ARG A 169 -12.91 11.47 14.68
CA ARG A 169 -13.38 11.20 16.04
C ARG A 169 -14.88 10.88 16.09
N SER A 170 -15.71 11.65 15.37
CA SER A 170 -17.15 11.39 15.31
C SER A 170 -17.46 10.01 14.72
N TYR A 171 -16.77 9.60 13.65
CA TYR A 171 -16.92 8.27 13.05
C TYR A 171 -16.51 7.17 14.02
N ALA A 172 -15.38 7.35 14.71
CA ALA A 172 -14.90 6.40 15.71
C ALA A 172 -15.93 6.21 16.83
N SER A 173 -16.48 7.28 17.41
CA SER A 173 -17.50 7.19 18.46
C SER A 173 -18.77 6.48 17.97
N MET A 174 -19.27 6.81 16.78
CA MET A 174 -20.44 6.12 16.21
C MET A 174 -20.16 4.62 15.98
N LEU A 175 -18.96 4.26 15.49
CA LEU A 175 -18.60 2.87 15.28
C LEU A 175 -18.40 2.12 16.62
N GLU A 176 -17.87 2.78 17.65
CA GLU A 176 -17.69 2.21 18.99
C GLU A 176 -19.03 1.83 19.64
N GLU A 177 -20.08 2.62 19.44
CA GLU A 177 -21.45 2.29 19.87
C GLU A 177 -21.96 1.00 19.21
N ILE A 178 -21.68 0.83 17.91
CA ILE A 178 -22.00 -0.39 17.16
C ILE A 178 -21.15 -1.57 17.67
N VAL A 179 -19.86 -1.34 17.92
CA VAL A 179 -18.96 -2.36 18.50
C VAL A 179 -19.51 -2.84 19.84
N ALA A 180 -19.99 -1.94 20.72
CA ALA A 180 -20.53 -2.31 22.03
C ALA A 180 -21.72 -3.29 21.95
N SER A 181 -22.50 -3.24 20.86
CA SER A 181 -23.68 -4.09 20.62
C SER A 181 -23.44 -5.26 19.65
N ASN A 182 -22.25 -5.38 19.05
CA ASN A 182 -21.95 -6.40 18.03
C ASN A 182 -20.77 -7.29 18.43
N GLU A 183 -21.08 -8.48 18.96
CA GLU A 183 -20.08 -9.46 19.44
C GLU A 183 -19.07 -9.91 18.37
N LYS A 184 -19.46 -9.95 17.09
CA LYS A 184 -18.54 -10.32 16.01
C LYS A 184 -17.51 -9.22 15.80
N LEU A 185 -17.97 -7.97 15.75
CA LEU A 185 -17.10 -6.81 15.53
C LEU A 185 -16.16 -6.57 16.71
N GLN A 186 -16.59 -6.84 17.95
CA GLN A 186 -15.73 -6.74 19.15
C GLN A 186 -14.46 -7.59 19.08
N LYS A 187 -14.51 -8.72 18.37
CA LYS A 187 -13.40 -9.67 18.23
C LYS A 187 -12.42 -9.27 17.13
N ILE A 188 -12.79 -8.33 16.26
CA ILE A 188 -11.95 -7.91 15.14
C ILE A 188 -11.11 -6.71 15.61
N PRO A 189 -9.78 -6.81 15.63
CA PRO A 189 -8.94 -5.76 16.21
C PRO A 189 -8.90 -4.48 15.34
N PRO A 190 -9.11 -3.28 15.92
CA PRO A 190 -9.06 -2.02 15.18
C PRO A 190 -7.62 -1.50 15.01
N LEU A 191 -7.34 -0.90 13.86
CA LEU A 191 -6.18 -0.05 13.60
C LEU A 191 -6.65 1.40 13.67
N ILE A 192 -6.12 2.18 14.60
CA ILE A 192 -6.59 3.55 14.81
C ILE A 192 -6.02 4.48 13.74
N SER A 193 -6.90 5.15 13.00
CA SER A 193 -6.53 6.18 12.05
C SER A 193 -6.23 7.51 12.74
N VAL A 194 -5.10 8.12 12.42
CA VAL A 194 -4.72 9.45 12.90
C VAL A 194 -4.90 10.44 11.75
N ALA A 195 -5.91 11.30 11.82
CA ALA A 195 -6.17 12.35 10.83
C ALA A 195 -5.40 13.65 11.15
N GLY A 196 -5.60 14.70 10.33
CA GLY A 196 -5.00 16.02 10.52
C GLY A 196 -4.22 16.55 9.31
N GLY A 197 -4.15 15.78 8.22
CA GLY A 197 -3.52 16.22 6.97
C GLY A 197 -2.05 16.65 7.16
N ASN A 198 -1.68 17.74 6.49
CA ASN A 198 -0.33 18.30 6.53
C ASN A 198 -0.15 19.36 7.64
N ASP A 199 -0.98 19.34 8.68
CA ASP A 199 -0.87 20.27 9.82
C ASP A 199 -0.42 19.51 11.07
N LEU A 200 0.78 19.83 11.57
CA LEU A 200 1.38 19.16 12.72
C LEU A 200 0.52 19.32 13.98
N ASP A 201 -0.02 20.52 14.25
CA ASP A 201 -0.86 20.76 15.42
C ASP A 201 -2.11 19.88 15.38
N GLN A 202 -2.75 19.74 14.21
CA GLN A 202 -3.94 18.91 14.05
C GLN A 202 -3.61 17.42 14.18
N ARG A 203 -2.47 16.96 13.65
CA ARG A 203 -2.00 15.58 13.86
C ARG A 203 -1.81 15.29 15.35
N LEU A 204 -1.09 16.15 16.06
CA LEU A 204 -0.88 16.01 17.51
C LEU A 204 -2.21 16.03 18.28
N ARG A 205 -3.14 16.93 17.93
CA ARG A 205 -4.50 16.94 18.50
C ARG A 205 -5.22 15.62 18.27
N GLY A 206 -5.16 15.08 17.05
CA GLY A 206 -5.72 13.78 16.69
C GLY A 206 -5.19 12.68 17.61
N ILE A 207 -3.86 12.60 17.79
CA ILE A 207 -3.19 11.63 18.68
C ILE A 207 -3.67 11.77 20.12
N THR A 208 -3.70 12.99 20.66
CA THR A 208 -4.11 13.23 22.06
C THR A 208 -5.60 12.95 22.30
N SER A 209 -6.41 12.90 21.25
CA SER A 209 -7.86 12.71 21.35
C SER A 209 -8.32 11.26 21.27
N VAL A 210 -7.39 10.32 21.12
CA VAL A 210 -7.64 8.89 20.90
C VAL A 210 -7.14 8.08 22.10
N ASP A 211 -7.93 7.10 22.51
CA ASP A 211 -7.47 6.02 23.39
C ASP A 211 -6.89 4.86 22.55
N PHE A 212 -5.62 4.54 22.77
CA PHE A 212 -4.93 3.44 22.09
C PHE A 212 -5.05 2.10 22.84
N SER A 213 -5.74 2.03 23.99
CA SER A 213 -5.82 0.83 24.82
C SER A 213 -6.36 -0.41 24.08
N ARG A 214 -7.28 -0.21 23.12
CA ARG A 214 -7.86 -1.27 22.27
C ARG A 214 -7.22 -1.38 20.88
N ALA A 215 -6.24 -0.55 20.56
CA ALA A 215 -5.62 -0.52 19.25
C ALA A 215 -4.74 -1.77 19.02
N SER A 216 -4.75 -2.29 17.79
CA SER A 216 -3.78 -3.30 17.32
C SER A 216 -2.76 -2.75 16.32
N GLY A 217 -2.89 -1.47 15.98
CA GLY A 217 -1.96 -0.71 15.16
C GLY A 217 -2.50 0.67 14.89
N ILE A 218 -1.72 1.45 14.17
CA ILE A 218 -1.99 2.86 13.87
C ILE A 218 -1.87 3.05 12.38
N VAL A 219 -2.84 3.73 11.78
CA VAL A 219 -2.81 4.09 10.35
C VAL A 219 -2.60 5.59 10.23
N LEU A 220 -1.52 5.95 9.56
CA LEU A 220 -1.18 7.30 9.13
C LEU A 220 -1.69 7.47 7.69
N ASP A 221 -2.71 8.30 7.53
CA ASP A 221 -3.38 8.50 6.24
C ASP A 221 -3.68 10.00 5.99
N GLY A 222 -4.09 10.36 4.78
CA GLY A 222 -4.46 11.73 4.39
C GLY A 222 -3.27 12.67 4.19
N PHE A 223 -2.06 12.11 3.98
CA PHE A 223 -0.88 12.87 3.56
C PHE A 223 -0.85 13.07 2.04
N PHE A 224 -1.10 12.02 1.28
CA PHE A 224 -0.87 11.99 -0.17
C PHE A 224 -2.18 11.79 -0.95
N HIS A 225 -2.27 12.43 -2.10
CA HIS A 225 -3.20 12.07 -3.17
C HIS A 225 -2.37 11.88 -4.44
N GLU A 226 -2.77 10.94 -5.30
CA GLU A 226 -2.00 10.44 -6.44
C GLU A 226 -1.70 11.52 -7.49
N SER A 227 -2.48 12.59 -7.58
CA SER A 227 -2.19 13.73 -8.45
C SER A 227 -1.68 14.91 -7.62
N LEU A 228 -0.35 15.04 -7.52
CA LEU A 228 0.27 16.28 -7.10
C LEU A 228 0.70 17.03 -8.37
N GLU A 229 -0.25 17.72 -9.01
CA GLU A 229 0.09 18.85 -9.87
C GLU A 229 0.62 19.97 -8.96
N GLY A 230 1.90 19.90 -8.58
CA GLY A 230 2.55 20.81 -7.63
C GLY A 230 3.96 20.37 -7.22
N ASP A 231 4.61 21.18 -6.37
CA ASP A 231 5.93 20.85 -5.81
C ASP A 231 5.83 19.73 -4.77
N ARG A 232 5.83 18.48 -5.24
CA ARG A 232 5.84 17.28 -4.38
C ARG A 232 7.00 17.30 -3.40
N SER A 233 8.16 17.83 -3.78
CA SER A 233 9.34 17.85 -2.91
C SER A 233 9.05 18.63 -1.62
N SER A 234 8.49 19.83 -1.74
CA SER A 234 8.07 20.64 -0.57
C SER A 234 6.98 19.95 0.27
N HIS A 235 6.03 19.29 -0.38
CA HIS A 235 5.01 18.51 0.31
C HIS A 235 5.63 17.34 1.10
N LEU A 236 6.55 16.58 0.49
CA LEU A 236 7.27 15.49 1.16
C LEU A 236 8.06 16.00 2.38
N GLU A 237 8.77 17.13 2.27
CA GLU A 237 9.47 17.71 3.42
C GLU A 237 8.51 18.01 4.58
N THR A 238 7.33 18.55 4.27
CA THR A 238 6.27 18.75 5.27
C THR A 238 5.83 17.43 5.90
N VAL A 239 5.58 16.39 5.09
CA VAL A 239 5.17 15.07 5.58
C VAL A 239 6.24 14.46 6.49
N PHE A 240 7.51 14.45 6.07
CA PHE A 240 8.59 13.85 6.87
C PHE A 240 8.90 14.63 8.16
N SER A 241 8.73 15.95 8.16
CA SER A 241 8.78 16.78 9.37
C SER A 241 7.67 16.36 10.36
N ILE A 242 6.46 16.15 9.86
CA ILE A 242 5.33 15.65 10.67
C ILE A 242 5.61 14.25 11.17
N LEU A 243 6.00 13.30 10.29
CA LEU A 243 6.26 11.90 10.65
C LEU A 243 7.29 11.81 11.78
N SER A 244 8.40 12.54 11.66
CA SER A 244 9.45 12.59 12.69
C SER A 244 8.92 13.07 14.06
N SER A 245 7.98 14.01 14.04
CA SER A 245 7.37 14.58 15.25
C SER A 245 6.28 13.69 15.87
N VAL A 246 5.47 13.02 15.04
CA VAL A 246 4.29 12.27 15.52
C VAL A 246 4.62 10.82 15.87
N CYS A 247 5.52 10.18 15.13
CA CYS A 247 5.82 8.77 15.32
C CYS A 247 6.35 8.48 16.74
N SER A 248 7.15 9.37 17.30
CA SER A 248 7.67 9.27 18.68
C SER A 248 6.58 9.34 19.76
N ARG A 249 5.38 9.82 19.44
CA ARG A 249 4.25 9.94 20.38
C ARG A 249 3.39 8.68 20.47
N PHE A 250 3.56 7.75 19.54
CA PHE A 250 2.76 6.53 19.50
C PHE A 250 3.27 5.45 20.46
N PRO A 251 2.37 4.64 21.06
CA PRO A 251 2.77 3.52 21.87
C PRO A 251 3.73 2.58 21.12
N PRO A 252 4.89 2.20 21.70
CA PRO A 252 5.94 1.46 21.00
C PRO A 252 5.57 0.00 20.71
N HIS A 253 4.49 -0.51 21.30
CA HIS A 253 3.99 -1.87 21.04
C HIS A 253 2.96 -1.94 19.90
N LEU A 254 2.66 -0.80 19.26
CA LEU A 254 1.77 -0.73 18.10
C LEU A 254 2.59 -0.55 16.81
N PRO A 255 2.26 -1.31 15.74
CA PRO A 255 2.83 -1.10 14.42
C PRO A 255 2.17 0.12 13.77
N ARG A 256 2.94 0.86 12.98
CA ARG A 256 2.54 2.08 12.28
C ARG A 256 2.49 1.81 10.79
N PHE A 257 1.29 1.88 10.23
CA PHE A 257 1.02 1.75 8.80
C PHE A 257 0.99 3.14 8.16
N LEU A 258 1.64 3.29 7.02
CA LEU A 258 1.55 4.46 6.16
C LEU A 258 1.03 4.01 4.80
N THR A 259 -0.07 4.60 4.35
CA THR A 259 -0.67 4.32 3.04
C THR A 259 -0.34 5.44 2.05
N ASN A 260 -0.32 5.11 0.76
CA ASN A 260 -0.06 6.06 -0.34
C ASN A 260 1.36 6.64 -0.38
N LEU A 261 2.34 5.94 0.21
CA LEU A 261 3.76 6.25 0.06
C LEU A 261 4.50 4.98 -0.35
N TRP A 262 5.12 5.01 -1.53
CA TRP A 262 5.53 3.79 -2.22
C TRP A 262 6.84 3.91 -3.00
N GLN A 263 7.42 5.11 -3.18
CA GLN A 263 8.75 5.23 -3.78
C GLN A 263 9.80 4.60 -2.85
N PRO A 264 10.78 3.82 -3.36
CA PRO A 264 11.75 3.11 -2.53
C PRO A 264 12.49 3.99 -1.52
N ASP A 265 13.02 5.14 -1.95
CA ASP A 265 13.74 6.09 -1.10
C ASP A 265 12.84 6.76 -0.05
N GLU A 266 11.62 7.13 -0.45
CA GLU A 266 10.61 7.67 0.47
C GLU A 266 10.24 6.64 1.54
N VAL A 267 10.12 5.36 1.18
CA VAL A 267 9.84 4.25 2.10
C VAL A 267 10.95 4.12 3.13
N VAL A 268 12.23 4.17 2.73
CA VAL A 268 13.36 4.14 3.66
C VAL A 268 13.32 5.34 4.60
N ARG A 269 13.07 6.54 4.07
CA ARG A 269 12.95 7.76 4.88
C ARG A 269 11.79 7.68 5.89
N ALA A 270 10.65 7.10 5.50
CA ALA A 270 9.53 6.89 6.41
C ALA A 270 9.88 5.88 7.53
N CYS A 271 10.66 4.83 7.20
CA CYS A 271 11.18 3.90 8.19
C CYS A 271 12.13 4.59 9.19
N LEU A 272 12.97 5.53 8.73
CA LEU A 272 13.82 6.37 9.58
C LEU A 272 13.00 7.28 10.50
N CYS A 273 11.80 7.70 10.10
CA CYS A 273 10.83 8.37 10.97
C CYS A 273 10.07 7.40 11.90
N GLY A 274 10.25 6.09 11.76
CA GLY A 274 9.64 5.06 12.59
C GLY A 274 8.32 4.50 12.10
N VAL A 275 8.01 4.59 10.81
CA VAL A 275 6.94 3.81 10.15
C VAL A 275 7.38 2.35 10.00
N ASP A 276 6.45 1.41 10.16
CA ASP A 276 6.74 -0.03 10.12
C ASP A 276 6.21 -0.73 8.86
N LEU A 277 5.09 -0.25 8.29
CA LEU A 277 4.31 -0.98 7.28
C LEU A 277 3.77 -0.08 6.17
N PHE A 278 3.76 -0.62 4.95
CA PHE A 278 3.30 0.04 3.72
C PHE A 278 2.25 -0.80 2.97
N ASP A 279 1.47 -0.18 2.09
CA ASP A 279 0.37 -0.84 1.38
C ASP A 279 0.78 -1.87 0.32
N GLY A 280 1.99 -1.74 -0.24
CA GLY A 280 2.53 -2.68 -1.23
C GLY A 280 2.02 -2.50 -2.66
N SER A 281 1.47 -1.33 -2.99
CA SER A 281 0.95 -1.03 -4.34
C SER A 281 2.01 -0.79 -5.41
N LEU A 282 3.29 -0.55 -5.05
CA LEU A 282 4.36 -0.24 -5.99
C LEU A 282 4.47 -1.24 -7.17
N PRO A 283 4.49 -2.58 -6.96
CA PRO A 283 4.57 -3.53 -8.07
C PRO A 283 3.44 -3.38 -9.09
N PHE A 284 2.23 -3.09 -8.62
CA PHE A 284 1.07 -2.90 -9.49
C PHE A 284 1.16 -1.58 -10.27
N ARG A 285 1.62 -0.49 -9.61
CA ARG A 285 1.84 0.81 -10.26
C ARG A 285 2.83 0.69 -11.41
N LEU A 286 4.01 0.13 -11.13
CA LEU A 286 5.05 -0.12 -12.13
C LEU A 286 4.51 -0.97 -13.29
N THR A 287 3.82 -2.06 -12.97
CA THR A 287 3.28 -3.00 -13.97
C THR A 287 2.26 -2.33 -14.90
N ARG A 288 1.34 -1.51 -14.37
CA ARG A 288 0.37 -0.77 -15.20
C ARG A 288 1.04 0.22 -16.15
N SER A 289 2.16 0.79 -15.71
CA SER A 289 2.94 1.73 -16.51
C SER A 289 3.96 1.06 -17.43
N GLY A 290 3.97 -0.28 -17.51
CA GLY A 290 4.93 -1.01 -18.34
C GLY A 290 6.37 -0.92 -17.83
N ILE A 291 6.57 -0.62 -16.55
CA ILE A 291 7.90 -0.44 -15.95
C ILE A 291 8.33 -1.74 -15.27
N ALA A 292 9.53 -2.22 -15.60
CA ALA A 292 10.21 -3.25 -14.83
C ALA A 292 11.24 -2.60 -13.89
N TRP A 293 11.11 -2.84 -12.59
CA TRP A 293 12.14 -2.44 -11.62
C TRP A 293 13.39 -3.30 -11.79
N LEU A 294 14.54 -2.69 -12.02
CA LEU A 294 15.84 -3.34 -11.96
C LEU A 294 16.44 -3.14 -10.57
N TYR A 295 15.94 -3.90 -9.58
CA TYR A 295 16.48 -3.85 -8.24
C TYR A 295 17.69 -4.76 -8.11
N THR A 296 18.87 -4.17 -8.11
CA THR A 296 20.04 -4.86 -7.56
C THR A 296 20.07 -4.63 -6.08
N ALA A 297 20.38 -5.70 -5.32
CA ALA A 297 20.73 -5.60 -3.92
C ALA A 297 21.90 -4.62 -3.70
N TYR A 298 22.50 -4.66 -2.50
CA TYR A 298 23.72 -3.92 -2.14
C TYR A 298 25.00 -4.24 -2.95
N ARG A 299 24.86 -4.80 -4.15
CA ARG A 299 25.94 -5.16 -5.04
C ARG A 299 26.44 -3.89 -5.72
N LYS A 300 27.76 -3.69 -5.69
CA LYS A 300 28.45 -2.51 -6.24
C LYS A 300 28.42 -2.45 -7.77
N ASP A 301 27.86 -3.46 -8.43
CA ASP A 301 27.79 -3.51 -9.88
C ASP A 301 26.74 -2.49 -10.34
N MET A 302 27.22 -1.39 -10.91
CA MET A 302 26.39 -0.30 -11.41
C MET A 302 25.53 -0.82 -12.57
N VAL A 303 24.24 -1.05 -12.33
CA VAL A 303 23.27 -1.08 -13.42
C VAL A 303 23.15 0.35 -13.92
N SER A 304 23.19 0.54 -15.24
CA SER A 304 23.11 1.87 -15.87
C SER A 304 21.75 2.57 -15.64
N SER A 305 20.72 1.82 -15.27
CA SER A 305 19.39 2.30 -14.94
C SER A 305 18.76 1.40 -13.87
N ALA A 306 17.96 1.98 -12.98
CA ALA A 306 17.19 1.26 -11.98
C ALA A 306 15.86 0.70 -12.51
N TRP A 307 15.52 0.95 -13.78
CA TRP A 307 14.30 0.44 -14.41
C TRP A 307 14.38 0.37 -15.93
N ILE A 308 13.45 -0.37 -16.53
CA ILE A 308 13.19 -0.44 -17.98
C ILE A 308 11.72 -0.09 -18.22
N CYS A 309 11.44 0.74 -19.23
CA CYS A 309 10.09 1.03 -19.68
C CYS A 309 9.75 0.21 -20.93
N PHE A 310 8.59 -0.42 -20.94
CA PHE A 310 8.05 -1.18 -22.06
C PHE A 310 6.82 -0.51 -22.67
N PRO A 311 6.60 -0.61 -24.00
CA PRO A 311 7.50 -1.23 -24.96
C PRO A 311 8.81 -0.43 -25.11
N LEU A 312 9.89 -1.14 -25.43
CA LEU A 312 11.19 -0.52 -25.70
C LEU A 312 11.09 0.38 -26.94
N GLN A 313 11.88 1.46 -26.94
CA GLN A 313 11.97 2.34 -28.10
C GLN A 313 12.81 1.68 -29.20
N ALA A 314 12.64 2.15 -30.45
CA ALA A 314 13.31 1.56 -31.61
C ALA A 314 14.85 1.56 -31.48
N GLU A 315 15.42 2.56 -30.80
CA GLU A 315 16.86 2.66 -30.58
C GLU A 315 17.40 1.73 -29.48
N ASP A 316 16.51 1.23 -28.62
CA ASP A 316 16.82 0.24 -27.58
C ASP A 316 16.70 -1.21 -28.08
N LEU A 317 16.04 -1.46 -29.22
CA LEU A 317 15.82 -2.78 -29.82
C LEU A 317 17.09 -3.34 -30.48
N LYS A 318 18.14 -3.55 -29.69
CA LYS A 318 19.43 -4.12 -30.11
C LYS A 318 19.45 -5.65 -29.95
N ALA A 319 20.48 -6.31 -30.47
CA ALA A 319 20.54 -7.77 -30.47
C ALA A 319 20.56 -8.40 -29.05
N GLU A 320 21.00 -7.63 -28.04
CA GLU A 320 21.16 -8.04 -26.65
C GLU A 320 19.82 -8.21 -25.94
N VAL A 321 18.84 -7.33 -26.18
CA VAL A 321 17.54 -7.37 -25.48
C VAL A 321 16.76 -8.66 -25.78
N TYR A 322 17.06 -9.31 -26.91
CA TYR A 322 16.46 -10.59 -27.31
C TYR A 322 17.13 -11.82 -26.66
N ARG A 323 18.20 -11.63 -25.88
CA ARG A 323 18.96 -12.71 -25.21
C ARG A 323 19.06 -12.51 -23.71
N GLN A 324 18.75 -11.32 -23.21
CA GLN A 324 18.87 -10.98 -21.80
C GLN A 324 17.51 -10.96 -21.10
N PRO A 325 17.42 -11.47 -19.86
CA PRO A 325 16.22 -11.29 -19.04
C PRO A 325 16.03 -9.80 -18.70
N MET A 326 14.88 -9.45 -18.11
CA MET A 326 14.67 -8.10 -17.58
C MET A 326 15.76 -7.72 -16.59
N GLN A 327 16.05 -8.60 -15.64
CA GLN A 327 17.12 -8.43 -14.68
C GLN A 327 17.97 -9.71 -14.55
N PRO A 328 19.31 -9.61 -14.67
CA PRO A 328 20.21 -10.72 -14.36
C PRO A 328 20.02 -11.22 -12.91
N ASP A 329 20.23 -12.51 -12.70
CA ASP A 329 20.10 -13.20 -11.40
C ASP A 329 18.72 -13.14 -10.71
N CYS A 330 17.72 -12.53 -11.34
CA CYS A 330 16.36 -12.54 -10.80
C CYS A 330 15.78 -13.97 -10.87
N PRO A 331 15.34 -14.55 -9.73
CA PRO A 331 14.85 -15.92 -9.69
C PRO A 331 13.42 -16.07 -10.22
N CYS A 332 12.76 -14.97 -10.60
CA CYS A 332 11.36 -14.99 -11.00
C CYS A 332 11.15 -15.73 -12.33
N PHE A 333 9.95 -16.30 -12.52
CA PHE A 333 9.60 -17.02 -13.74
C PHE A 333 9.82 -16.18 -15.01
N ALA A 334 9.48 -14.89 -14.96
CA ALA A 334 9.62 -14.01 -16.11
C ALA A 334 11.08 -13.85 -16.56
N CYS A 335 12.03 -13.67 -15.63
CA CYS A 335 13.45 -13.57 -15.96
C CYS A 335 14.08 -14.92 -16.30
N GLN A 336 13.60 -16.03 -15.76
CA GLN A 336 14.13 -17.37 -16.06
C GLN A 336 13.72 -17.89 -17.45
N ARG A 337 12.60 -17.40 -18.00
CA ARG A 337 11.99 -17.97 -19.21
C ARG A 337 11.87 -16.99 -20.39
N HIS A 338 11.94 -15.69 -20.13
CA HIS A 338 11.70 -14.67 -21.14
C HIS A 338 12.82 -13.62 -21.17
N ASN A 339 12.90 -12.91 -22.29
CA ASN A 339 13.85 -11.83 -22.51
C ASN A 339 13.14 -10.48 -22.68
N GLN A 340 13.90 -9.39 -22.58
CA GLN A 340 13.37 -8.02 -22.68
C GLN A 340 12.66 -7.76 -24.02
N GLY A 341 13.23 -8.25 -25.14
CA GLY A 341 12.64 -8.10 -26.46
C GLY A 341 11.26 -8.76 -26.59
N TYR A 342 11.07 -9.92 -25.95
CA TYR A 342 9.77 -10.60 -25.90
C TYR A 342 8.74 -9.83 -25.05
N VAL A 343 9.13 -9.35 -23.87
CA VAL A 343 8.24 -8.51 -23.03
C VAL A 343 7.87 -7.22 -23.77
N SER A 344 8.83 -6.60 -24.46
CA SER A 344 8.60 -5.45 -25.32
C SER A 344 7.60 -5.77 -26.43
N HIS A 345 7.79 -6.89 -27.13
CA HIS A 345 6.87 -7.33 -28.18
C HIS A 345 5.44 -7.48 -27.64
N LEU A 346 5.26 -8.16 -26.49
CA LEU A 346 3.94 -8.33 -25.88
C LEU A 346 3.28 -6.98 -25.56
N HIS A 347 4.03 -6.00 -25.05
CA HIS A 347 3.51 -4.64 -24.87
C HIS A 347 3.15 -3.97 -26.20
N SER A 348 4.00 -4.10 -27.22
CA SER A 348 3.74 -3.52 -28.55
C SER A 348 2.47 -4.08 -29.21
N VAL A 349 2.22 -5.39 -29.05
CA VAL A 349 1.00 -6.04 -29.56
C VAL A 349 -0.17 -6.01 -28.57
N LYS A 350 -0.03 -5.30 -27.44
CA LYS A 350 -1.04 -5.12 -26.40
C LYS A 350 -1.56 -6.44 -25.81
N GLU A 351 -0.68 -7.43 -25.65
CA GLU A 351 -1.00 -8.71 -25.04
C GLU A 351 -0.97 -8.63 -23.50
N MET A 352 -2.03 -9.13 -22.85
CA MET A 352 -2.16 -9.07 -21.38
C MET A 352 -1.04 -9.82 -20.65
N LEU A 353 -0.43 -10.82 -21.29
CA LEU A 353 0.70 -11.58 -20.74
C LEU A 353 1.87 -10.68 -20.34
N ALA A 354 2.05 -9.52 -21.00
CA ALA A 354 3.08 -8.55 -20.63
C ALA A 354 2.95 -8.11 -19.15
N HIS A 355 1.72 -7.76 -18.74
CA HIS A 355 1.42 -7.30 -17.39
C HIS A 355 1.54 -8.44 -16.36
N ILE A 356 1.21 -9.68 -16.74
CA ILE A 356 1.40 -10.86 -15.89
C ILE A 356 2.90 -11.06 -15.58
N LEU A 357 3.74 -11.03 -16.62
CA LEU A 357 5.20 -11.20 -16.47
C LEU A 357 5.82 -10.06 -15.65
N LEU A 358 5.40 -8.81 -15.90
CA LEU A 358 5.85 -7.65 -15.13
C LEU A 358 5.41 -7.72 -13.67
N MET A 359 4.17 -8.15 -13.38
CA MET A 359 3.70 -8.26 -11.99
C MET A 359 4.51 -9.30 -11.21
N ILE A 360 4.79 -10.47 -11.81
CA ILE A 360 5.65 -11.50 -11.20
C ILE A 360 7.04 -10.93 -10.88
N HIS A 361 7.63 -10.21 -11.84
CA HIS A 361 8.96 -9.62 -11.69
C HIS A 361 8.99 -8.51 -10.64
N ASN A 362 8.12 -7.50 -10.76
CA ASN A 362 8.09 -6.35 -9.88
C ASN A 362 7.75 -6.73 -8.43
N SER A 363 6.86 -7.70 -8.22
CA SER A 363 6.60 -8.25 -6.87
C SER A 363 7.86 -8.88 -6.28
N THR A 364 8.57 -9.69 -7.06
CA THR A 364 9.82 -10.33 -6.62
C THR A 364 10.87 -9.29 -6.20
N GLN A 365 11.05 -8.23 -7.01
CA GLN A 365 11.99 -7.15 -6.69
C GLN A 365 11.59 -6.36 -5.43
N CYS A 366 10.30 -6.03 -5.30
CA CYS A 366 9.81 -5.27 -4.15
C CYS A 366 9.99 -6.03 -2.83
N TYR A 367 9.74 -7.33 -2.83
CA TYR A 367 9.90 -8.13 -1.61
C TYR A 367 11.38 -8.36 -1.27
N ALA A 368 12.25 -8.47 -2.28
CA ALA A 368 13.70 -8.47 -2.09
C ALA A 368 14.18 -7.14 -1.46
N PHE A 369 13.71 -5.99 -1.96
CA PHE A 369 14.04 -4.67 -1.41
C PHE A 369 13.71 -4.56 0.08
N PHE A 370 12.51 -5.00 0.51
CA PHE A 370 12.16 -4.96 1.93
C PHE A 370 12.96 -5.97 2.77
N ALA A 371 13.36 -7.11 2.20
CA ALA A 371 14.26 -8.04 2.87
C ALA A 371 15.65 -7.41 3.11
N ASP A 372 16.21 -6.77 2.09
CA ASP A 372 17.50 -6.10 2.17
C ASP A 372 17.45 -4.86 3.07
N LEU A 373 16.33 -4.11 3.09
CA LEU A 373 16.12 -3.02 4.04
C LEU A 373 16.17 -3.53 5.49
N ARG A 374 15.48 -4.63 5.80
CA ARG A 374 15.55 -5.25 7.14
C ARG A 374 16.96 -5.69 7.48
N GLN A 375 17.69 -6.27 6.53
CA GLN A 375 19.08 -6.67 6.72
C GLN A 375 19.99 -5.47 6.97
N ALA A 376 19.86 -4.39 6.19
CA ALA A 376 20.64 -3.17 6.36
C ALA A 376 20.40 -2.51 7.72
N ILE A 377 19.16 -2.52 8.21
CA ILE A 377 18.85 -2.03 9.57
C ILE A 377 19.50 -2.94 10.63
N ALA A 378 19.44 -4.26 10.46
CA ALA A 378 20.06 -5.21 11.39
C ALA A 378 21.58 -5.07 11.45
N ASP A 379 22.22 -4.80 10.30
CA ASP A 379 23.66 -4.61 10.15
C ASP A 379 24.13 -3.21 10.55
N GLY A 380 23.23 -2.27 10.86
CA GLY A 380 23.57 -0.87 11.13
C GLY A 380 24.05 -0.08 9.91
N ARG A 381 23.68 -0.51 8.70
CA ARG A 381 24.06 0.12 7.41
C ARG A 381 22.89 0.80 6.71
N VAL A 382 21.89 1.25 7.48
CA VAL A 382 20.67 1.83 6.90
C VAL A 382 20.93 3.16 6.18
N ASP A 383 21.88 3.96 6.63
CA ASP A 383 22.19 5.25 6.00
C ASP A 383 22.75 5.07 4.58
N GLU A 384 23.67 4.12 4.43
CA GLU A 384 24.19 3.73 3.12
C GLU A 384 23.08 3.10 2.23
N PHE A 385 22.16 2.30 2.81
CA PHE A 385 20.98 1.78 2.09
C PHE A 385 20.07 2.91 1.62
N ALA A 386 19.87 3.93 2.46
CA ALA A 386 19.07 5.10 2.13
C ALA A 386 19.67 5.88 0.96
N GLU A 387 20.99 6.11 0.95
CA GLU A 387 21.67 6.74 -0.18
C GLU A 387 21.52 5.92 -1.48
N MET A 388 21.71 4.60 -1.42
CA MET A 388 21.51 3.72 -2.57
C MET A 388 20.06 3.77 -3.10
N SER A 389 19.07 3.77 -2.20
CA SER A 389 17.66 3.74 -2.57
C SER A 389 17.21 4.95 -3.40
N LYS A 390 17.91 6.08 -3.32
CA LYS A 390 17.65 7.27 -4.16
C LYS A 390 17.81 6.99 -5.65
N ALA A 391 18.69 6.07 -6.03
CA ALA A 391 18.84 5.66 -7.43
C ALA A 391 17.64 4.86 -7.94
N HIS A 392 16.78 4.35 -7.06
CA HIS A 392 15.56 3.62 -7.38
C HIS A 392 14.28 4.48 -7.27
N HIS A 393 14.42 5.81 -7.30
CA HIS A 393 13.27 6.71 -7.35
C HIS A 393 12.69 6.75 -8.77
N PHE A 394 11.45 6.30 -8.96
CA PHE A 394 10.84 6.22 -10.28
C PHE A 394 10.26 7.56 -10.73
N PRO A 395 10.37 7.92 -12.03
CA PRO A 395 9.73 9.13 -12.56
C PRO A 395 8.21 9.07 -12.42
N GLU A 396 7.62 10.08 -11.78
CA GLU A 396 6.19 10.11 -11.47
C GLU A 396 5.31 10.26 -12.70
N ASP A 397 5.78 11.00 -13.70
CA ASP A 397 5.13 11.19 -14.99
C ASP A 397 4.88 9.86 -15.71
N LEU A 398 5.83 8.93 -15.61
CA LEU A 398 5.70 7.60 -16.20
C LEU A 398 4.67 6.75 -15.46
N LEU A 399 4.52 6.93 -14.15
CA LEU A 399 3.60 6.16 -13.32
C LEU A 399 2.13 6.57 -13.46
N HIS A 400 1.85 7.71 -14.10
CA HIS A 400 0.50 8.12 -14.49
C HIS A 400 -0.01 7.45 -15.77
N ILE A 401 0.88 6.78 -16.52
CA ILE A 401 0.49 6.08 -17.74
C ILE A 401 -0.07 4.71 -17.35
N ASP A 402 -1.33 4.44 -17.72
CA ASP A 402 -1.92 3.12 -17.61
C ASP A 402 -2.02 2.44 -18.99
N LEU A 403 -1.12 1.50 -19.26
CA LEU A 403 -1.09 0.71 -20.49
C LEU A 403 -2.18 -0.38 -20.51
N THR A 404 -2.83 -0.68 -19.39
CA THR A 404 -3.92 -1.65 -19.35
C THR A 404 -5.20 -1.11 -19.99
N ILE A 405 -5.47 0.20 -19.87
CA ILE A 405 -6.69 0.84 -20.39
C ILE A 405 -6.60 1.09 -21.90
N LYS A 406 -5.42 1.46 -22.42
CA LYS A 406 -5.17 1.65 -23.87
C LYS A 406 -5.32 0.36 -24.70
N THR A 407 -5.45 -0.78 -24.03
CA THR A 407 -5.67 -2.10 -24.64
C THR A 407 -7.14 -2.37 -24.95
N ILE A 408 -8.08 -1.70 -24.27
CA ILE A 408 -9.52 -2.02 -24.36
C ILE A 408 -10.28 -1.07 -25.32
N GLN A 409 -9.76 0.13 -25.60
CA GLN A 409 -10.56 1.18 -26.27
C GLN A 409 -10.34 1.44 -27.77
N ASN A 410 -9.48 0.70 -28.48
CA ASN A 410 -9.32 0.92 -29.92
C ASN A 410 -9.83 -0.27 -30.74
N GLY A 411 -11.14 -0.26 -30.98
CA GLY A 411 -11.79 -0.96 -32.09
C GLY A 411 -11.85 -0.11 -33.35
N ASP A 412 -10.80 0.64 -33.68
CA ASP A 412 -10.65 1.35 -34.95
C ASP A 412 -9.20 1.17 -35.46
N VAL A 413 -9.03 0.18 -36.34
CA VAL A 413 -8.07 0.15 -37.45
C VAL A 413 -8.83 -0.29 -38.68
#